data_AF-A0A1W9HNW4-F1
#
_entry.id   AF-A0A1W9HNW4-F1
#
_cell.length_a   1.000
_cell.length_b   1.000
_cell.length_c   1.000
_cell.angle_alpha   90.00
_cell.angle_beta   90.00
_cell.angle_gamma   90.00
#
_symmetry.space_group_name_H-M   'P 1'
#
loop_
_entity.id
_entity.type
_entity.pdbx_description
1 polymer ?
#
loop_
_entity_poly.entity_id
_entity_poly.type
_entity_poly.pdbx_seq_one_letter_code
_entity_poly.pdbx_strand_id
1 'polypeptide(L)'
;MIPTSTSDPHFSPPAVIHQIKTEGRRLYIVRDDLLPAGTKQRACIPFLRDMNKKGFGKFIYASPFSGFAQVALAFSCQQLGYECHLFCEINKADSENKMHPFSQLAQFYGAQITLVDSLQIGEKLAEQSIQNSPDTMKIPLGFDCESSHALEETTEIKVA
;
A
#
# COMPACT_ATOMS: atom_id res chain seq x y z
N MET A 1 7.34 -28.58 -2.14
CA MET A 1 6.28 -27.97 -2.97
C MET A 1 6.37 -26.48 -2.71
N ILE A 2 6.98 -25.73 -3.63
CA ILE A 2 7.08 -24.27 -3.52
C ILE A 2 5.66 -23.74 -3.77
N PRO A 3 5.08 -22.90 -2.89
CA PRO A 3 3.78 -22.32 -3.17
C PRO A 3 3.94 -21.42 -4.39
N THR A 4 3.43 -21.87 -5.53
CA THR A 4 3.25 -21.04 -6.71
C THR A 4 2.40 -19.86 -6.28
N SER A 5 2.96 -18.66 -6.28
CA SER A 5 2.22 -17.44 -6.00
C SER A 5 1.07 -17.37 -6.99
N THR A 6 -0.13 -17.63 -6.50
CA THR A 6 -1.35 -17.37 -7.26
C THR A 6 -1.47 -15.86 -7.32
N SER A 7 -0.80 -15.23 -8.29
CA SER A 7 -1.07 -13.85 -8.64
C SER A 7 -2.53 -13.81 -9.05
N ASP A 8 -3.39 -13.35 -8.15
CA ASP A 8 -4.79 -13.16 -8.43
C ASP A 8 -4.90 -12.06 -9.50
N PRO A 9 -5.21 -12.43 -10.76
CA PRO A 9 -5.11 -11.49 -11.88
C PRO A 9 -6.10 -10.33 -11.74
N HIS A 10 -7.10 -10.47 -10.87
CA HIS A 10 -8.06 -9.42 -10.58
C HIS A 10 -7.43 -8.25 -9.81
N PHE A 11 -6.48 -8.53 -8.92
CA PHE A 11 -5.98 -7.57 -7.94
C PHE A 11 -4.55 -7.11 -8.19
N SER A 12 -3.73 -7.94 -8.85
CA SER A 12 -2.40 -7.58 -9.33
C SER A 12 -2.29 -8.02 -10.79
N PRO A 13 -2.94 -7.31 -11.73
CA PRO A 13 -2.91 -7.67 -13.13
C PRO A 13 -1.47 -7.62 -13.67
N PRO A 14 -1.14 -8.34 -14.76
CA PRO A 14 0.18 -8.30 -15.36
C PRO A 14 0.67 -6.86 -15.60
N ALA A 15 1.97 -6.64 -15.41
CA ALA A 15 2.58 -5.34 -15.65
C ALA A 15 2.38 -4.92 -17.11
N VAL A 16 1.77 -3.75 -17.31
CA VAL A 16 1.67 -3.13 -18.63
C VAL A 16 3.01 -2.50 -18.96
N ILE A 17 3.67 -2.99 -20.01
CA ILE A 17 4.96 -2.46 -20.46
C ILE A 17 4.72 -1.60 -21.70
N HIS A 18 5.01 -0.31 -21.57
CA HIS A 18 4.99 0.61 -22.70
C HIS A 18 6.41 0.79 -23.26
N GLN A 19 6.57 0.64 -24.56
CA GLN A 19 7.86 0.77 -25.22
C GLN A 19 7.95 2.07 -26.01
N ILE A 20 8.98 2.87 -25.75
CA ILE A 20 9.32 4.07 -26.52
C ILE A 20 10.60 3.81 -27.31
N LYS A 21 10.61 4.16 -28.60
CA LYS A 21 11.81 4.15 -29.44
C LYS A 21 12.37 5.57 -29.52
N THR A 22 13.64 5.76 -29.19
CA THR A 22 14.35 7.04 -29.32
C THR A 22 15.73 6.78 -29.90
N GLU A 23 16.18 7.58 -30.88
CA GLU A 23 17.54 7.57 -31.48
C GLU A 23 18.38 6.28 -31.28
N GLY A 24 17.95 5.17 -31.89
CA GLY A 24 18.68 3.89 -31.84
C GLY A 24 18.57 3.07 -30.55
N ARG A 25 17.76 3.51 -29.58
CA ARG A 25 17.51 2.86 -28.29
C ARG A 25 16.03 2.53 -28.09
N ARG A 26 15.77 1.59 -27.17
CA ARG A 26 14.43 1.21 -26.70
C ARG A 26 14.34 1.45 -25.19
N LEU A 27 13.36 2.23 -24.77
CA LEU A 27 12.99 2.43 -23.38
C LEU A 27 11.73 1.62 -23.07
N TYR A 28 11.74 0.87 -21.98
CA TYR A 28 10.58 0.13 -21.48
C TYR A 28 10.09 0.76 -20.18
N ILE A 29 8.81 1.07 -20.11
CA ILE A 29 8.17 1.76 -19.00
C ILE A 29 7.13 0.81 -18.41
N VAL A 30 7.30 0.45 -17.14
CA VAL A 30 6.27 -0.28 -16.38
C VAL A 30 5.20 0.72 -15.96
N ARG A 31 3.99 0.54 -16.48
CA ARG A 31 2.86 1.46 -16.31
C ARG A 31 2.00 1.09 -15.10
N ASP A 32 2.64 0.96 -13.95
CA ASP A 32 1.93 0.73 -12.68
C ASP A 32 1.15 1.96 -12.20
N ASP A 33 1.39 3.12 -12.80
CA ASP A 33 0.53 4.31 -12.67
C ASP A 33 -0.90 4.08 -13.20
N LEU A 34 -1.12 3.06 -14.04
CA LEU A 34 -2.45 2.66 -14.50
C LEU A 34 -3.23 1.86 -13.44
N LEU A 35 -2.59 1.44 -12.35
CA LEU A 35 -3.28 0.78 -11.24
C LEU A 35 -4.02 1.83 -10.39
N PRO A 36 -5.28 1.54 -9.95
CA PRO A 36 -6.07 2.47 -9.14
C PRO A 36 -5.38 2.96 -7.86
N ALA A 37 -4.53 2.10 -7.28
CA ALA A 37 -3.76 2.35 -6.07
C ALA A 37 -2.24 2.32 -6.33
N GLY A 38 -1.82 2.51 -7.59
CA GLY A 38 -0.43 2.59 -8.01
C GLY A 38 0.39 1.33 -7.71
N THR A 39 1.72 1.43 -7.81
CA THR A 39 2.65 0.30 -7.64
C THR A 39 2.49 -0.42 -6.28
N LYS A 40 2.13 0.29 -5.21
CA LYS A 40 2.00 -0.29 -3.86
C LYS A 40 0.83 -1.28 -3.72
N GLN A 41 -0.19 -1.17 -4.57
CA GLN A 41 -1.29 -2.14 -4.65
C GLN A 41 -0.75 -3.58 -4.81
N ARG A 42 0.29 -3.75 -5.63
CA ARG A 42 0.89 -5.06 -5.91
C ARG A 42 1.47 -5.75 -4.67
N ALA A 43 1.96 -4.96 -3.72
CA ALA A 43 2.53 -5.46 -2.47
C ALA A 43 1.49 -5.56 -1.34
N CYS A 44 0.58 -4.59 -1.23
CA CYS A 44 -0.40 -4.54 -0.15
C CYS A 44 -1.32 -5.77 -0.15
N ILE A 45 -1.83 -6.19 -1.30
CA ILE A 45 -2.80 -7.29 -1.36
C ILE A 45 -2.27 -8.64 -0.87
N PRO A 46 -1.11 -9.16 -1.35
CA PRO A 46 -0.55 -10.39 -0.80
C PRO A 46 -0.19 -10.25 0.67
N PHE A 47 0.37 -9.10 1.07
CA PHE A 47 0.70 -8.83 2.47
C PHE A 47 -0.54 -8.92 3.39
N LEU A 48 -1.64 -8.25 3.04
CA LEU A 48 -2.86 -8.24 3.83
C LEU A 48 -3.50 -9.63 3.91
N ARG A 49 -3.47 -10.41 2.82
CA ARG A 49 -3.95 -11.80 2.82
C ARG A 49 -3.15 -12.67 3.78
N ASP A 50 -1.82 -12.50 3.81
CA ASP A 50 -0.97 -13.26 4.72
C ASP A 50 -1.17 -12.83 6.18
N MET A 51 -1.44 -11.56 6.45
CA MET A 51 -1.82 -11.11 7.79
C MET A 51 -3.22 -11.62 8.19
N ASN A 52 -4.15 -11.70 7.24
CA ASN A 52 -5.48 -12.25 7.52
C ASN A 52 -5.44 -13.73 7.88
N LYS A 53 -4.58 -14.53 7.24
CA LYS A 53 -4.32 -15.93 7.64
C LYS A 53 -3.78 -16.05 9.08
N LYS A 54 -3.15 -14.99 9.61
CA LYS A 54 -2.68 -14.90 11.00
C LYS A 54 -3.75 -14.42 11.98
N GLY A 55 -4.97 -14.14 11.50
CA GLY A 55 -6.10 -13.73 12.33
C GLY A 55 -6.41 -12.22 12.29
N PHE A 56 -5.70 -11.42 11.49
CA PHE A 56 -5.95 -9.98 11.42
C PHE A 56 -7.05 -9.63 10.41
N GLY A 57 -8.07 -8.90 10.86
CA GLY A 57 -9.18 -8.40 10.03
C GLY A 57 -9.22 -6.88 9.91
N LYS A 58 -8.48 -6.17 10.77
CA LYS A 58 -8.43 -4.72 10.84
C LYS A 58 -7.00 -4.21 10.75
N PHE A 59 -6.77 -3.22 9.89
CA PHE A 59 -5.46 -2.67 9.62
C PHE A 59 -5.41 -1.18 9.94
N ILE A 60 -4.43 -0.80 10.75
CA ILE A 60 -4.25 0.56 11.22
C ILE A 60 -2.93 1.11 10.70
N TYR A 61 -2.94 2.32 10.13
CA TYR A 61 -1.72 2.94 9.59
C TYR A 61 -1.68 4.43 9.86
N ALA A 62 -0.54 4.93 10.35
CA ALA A 62 -0.27 6.36 10.37
C ALA A 62 0.38 6.77 9.05
N SER A 63 -0.09 7.86 8.44
CA SER A 63 0.40 8.31 7.15
C SER A 63 0.81 9.78 7.18
N PRO A 64 1.95 10.17 6.57
CA PRO A 64 2.16 11.56 6.21
C PRO A 64 1.06 11.99 5.23
N PHE A 65 0.75 13.29 5.21
CA PHE A 65 -0.39 13.83 4.45
C PHE A 65 -0.36 13.44 2.96
N SER A 66 0.83 13.44 2.35
CA SER A 66 1.08 13.14 0.94
C SER A 66 1.58 11.71 0.67
N GLY A 67 1.55 10.82 1.66
CA GLY A 67 1.96 9.43 1.50
C GLY A 67 0.95 8.61 0.69
N PHE A 68 1.31 8.13 -0.49
CA PHE A 68 0.38 7.34 -1.33
C PHE A 68 0.06 5.94 -0.76
N ALA A 69 0.84 5.47 0.22
CA ALA A 69 0.58 4.20 0.90
C ALA A 69 -0.81 4.16 1.58
N GLN A 70 -1.34 5.30 2.01
CA GLN A 70 -2.69 5.40 2.58
C GLN A 70 -3.77 5.01 1.57
N VAL A 71 -3.59 5.40 0.31
CA VAL A 71 -4.51 5.04 -0.80
C VAL A 71 -4.38 3.56 -1.11
N ALA A 72 -3.15 3.06 -1.23
CA ALA A 72 -2.90 1.67 -1.56
C ALA A 72 -3.44 0.71 -0.50
N LEU A 73 -3.25 1.04 0.78
CA LEU A 73 -3.79 0.25 1.90
C LEU A 73 -5.32 0.28 1.89
N ALA A 74 -5.93 1.46 1.82
CA ALA A 74 -7.39 1.60 1.80
C ALA A 74 -8.05 0.83 0.66
N PHE A 75 -7.54 1.01 -0.57
CA PHE A 75 -7.99 0.25 -1.74
C PHE A 75 -7.85 -1.26 -1.51
N SER A 76 -6.69 -1.72 -1.03
CA SER A 76 -6.45 -3.16 -0.85
C SER A 76 -7.36 -3.77 0.23
N CYS A 77 -7.59 -3.06 1.33
CA CYS A 77 -8.56 -3.48 2.35
C CYS A 77 -9.98 -3.55 1.77
N GLN A 78 -10.40 -2.56 0.98
CA GLN A 78 -11.71 -2.56 0.32
C GLN A 78 -11.89 -3.79 -0.57
N GLN A 79 -10.90 -4.07 -1.42
CA GLN A 79 -10.93 -5.20 -2.35
C GLN A 79 -11.02 -6.56 -1.63
N LEU A 80 -10.45 -6.65 -0.43
CA LEU A 80 -10.41 -7.88 0.37
C LEU A 80 -11.52 -7.96 1.43
N GLY A 81 -12.31 -6.91 1.61
CA GLY A 81 -13.35 -6.84 2.65
C GLY A 81 -12.79 -6.70 4.07
N TYR A 82 -11.63 -6.06 4.24
CA TYR A 82 -10.99 -5.83 5.54
C TYR A 82 -11.24 -4.40 6.04
N GLU A 83 -11.17 -4.20 7.37
CA GLU A 83 -11.27 -2.86 7.95
C GLU A 83 -9.95 -2.09 7.79
N CYS A 84 -10.05 -0.80 7.49
CA CYS A 84 -8.91 0.09 7.37
C CYS A 84 -9.15 1.38 8.17
N HIS A 85 -8.25 1.69 9.09
CA HIS A 85 -8.27 2.95 9.84
C HIS A 85 -6.93 3.66 9.66
N LEU A 86 -6.99 4.89 9.17
CA LEU A 86 -5.83 5.71 8.87
C LEU A 86 -5.75 6.91 9.80
N PHE A 87 -4.58 7.13 10.41
CA PHE A 87 -4.22 8.36 11.08
C PHE A 87 -3.43 9.23 10.12
N CYS A 88 -4.10 10.18 9.44
CA CYS A 88 -3.51 10.98 8.38
C CYS A 88 -3.03 12.33 8.92
N GLU A 89 -1.75 12.61 8.80
CA GLU A 89 -1.20 13.93 9.10
C GLU A 89 -1.88 15.01 8.22
N ILE A 90 -2.12 16.18 8.79
CA ILE A 90 -2.58 17.36 8.04
C ILE A 90 -1.40 18.11 7.43
N ASN A 91 -1.61 18.73 6.27
CA ASN A 91 -0.64 19.66 5.72
C ASN A 91 -0.69 21.00 6.48
N LYS A 92 0.28 21.26 7.36
CA LYS A 92 0.35 22.53 8.12
C LYS A 92 0.49 23.78 7.27
N ALA A 93 0.91 23.65 6.01
CA ALA A 93 0.96 24.78 5.07
C ALA A 93 -0.44 25.15 4.54
N ASP A 94 -1.43 24.28 4.69
CA ASP A 94 -2.82 24.57 4.40
C ASP A 94 -3.46 25.21 5.63
N SER A 95 -3.75 26.51 5.53
CA SER A 95 -4.38 27.30 6.59
C SER A 95 -5.75 26.80 7.03
N GLU A 96 -6.44 26.04 6.18
CA GLU A 96 -7.75 25.47 6.47
C GLU A 96 -7.66 24.05 7.03
N ASN A 97 -6.45 23.50 7.20
CA ASN A 97 -6.20 22.12 7.65
C ASN A 97 -7.06 21.10 6.88
N LYS A 98 -7.27 21.33 5.58
CA LYS A 98 -8.12 20.47 4.77
C LYS A 98 -7.50 19.08 4.63
N MET A 99 -8.38 18.09 4.57
CA MET A 99 -8.01 16.73 4.25
C MET A 99 -7.31 16.69 2.88
N HIS A 100 -6.09 16.15 2.82
CA HIS A 100 -5.33 16.03 1.58
C HIS A 100 -6.06 15.12 0.57
N PRO A 101 -5.95 15.36 -0.75
CA PRO A 101 -6.63 14.54 -1.77
C PRO A 101 -6.37 13.03 -1.66
N PHE A 102 -5.19 12.61 -1.17
CA PHE A 102 -4.92 11.19 -0.92
C PHE A 102 -5.70 10.62 0.26
N SER A 103 -5.90 11.40 1.32
CA SER A 103 -6.75 10.99 2.44
C SER A 103 -8.22 10.95 2.04
N GLN A 104 -8.67 11.88 1.20
CA GLN A 104 -10.01 11.85 0.61
C GLN A 104 -10.21 10.62 -0.29
N LEU A 105 -9.22 10.29 -1.12
CA LEU A 105 -9.27 9.10 -1.98
C LEU A 105 -9.24 7.81 -1.15
N ALA A 106 -8.45 7.76 -0.08
CA ALA A 106 -8.47 6.63 0.86
C ALA A 106 -9.83 6.50 1.56
N GLN A 107 -10.46 7.61 1.96
CA GLN A 107 -11.82 7.63 2.50
C GLN A 107 -12.85 7.13 1.48
N PHE A 108 -12.71 7.51 0.20
CA PHE A 108 -13.56 7.01 -0.88
C PHE A 108 -13.48 5.49 -1.04
N TYR A 109 -12.29 4.90 -0.81
CA TYR A 109 -12.13 3.45 -0.75
C TYR A 109 -12.62 2.81 0.57
N GLY A 110 -13.25 3.56 1.46
CA GLY A 110 -13.90 3.05 2.66
C GLY A 110 -13.02 3.02 3.90
N ALA A 111 -11.82 3.63 3.87
CA ALA A 111 -11.03 3.77 5.09
C ALA A 111 -11.66 4.78 6.06
N GLN A 112 -11.68 4.44 7.34
CA GLN A 112 -11.91 5.40 8.40
C GLN A 112 -10.69 6.33 8.51
N ILE A 113 -10.90 7.65 8.49
CA ILE A 113 -9.81 8.63 8.56
C ILE A 113 -9.89 9.39 9.88
N THR A 114 -8.76 9.50 10.58
CA THR A 114 -8.54 10.42 11.69
C THR A 114 -7.42 11.37 11.32
N LEU A 115 -7.73 12.66 11.21
CA LEU A 115 -6.72 13.68 10.95
C LEU A 115 -5.92 13.95 12.23
N VAL A 116 -4.60 14.09 12.08
CA VAL A 116 -3.67 14.35 13.19
C VAL A 116 -2.71 15.48 12.86
N ASP A 117 -2.27 16.22 13.87
CA ASP A 117 -1.38 17.38 13.69
C ASP A 117 0.04 17.00 13.28
N SER A 118 0.46 15.77 13.54
CA SER A 118 1.76 15.26 13.09
C SER A 118 1.75 13.75 12.93
N LEU A 119 2.65 13.26 12.08
CA LEU A 119 2.85 11.82 11.91
C LEU A 119 3.18 11.11 13.24
N GLN A 120 3.95 11.76 14.12
CA GLN A 120 4.32 11.18 15.43
C GLN A 120 3.08 10.97 16.32
N ILE A 121 2.11 11.89 16.28
CA ILE A 121 0.83 11.71 16.99
C ILE A 121 0.05 10.55 16.38
N GLY A 122 -0.01 10.48 15.05
CA GLY A 122 -0.65 9.38 14.33
C GLY A 122 -0.08 8.01 14.71
N GLU A 123 1.25 7.88 14.75
CA GLU A 123 1.93 6.64 15.16
C GLU A 123 1.57 6.23 16.60
N LYS A 124 1.56 7.20 17.52
CA LYS A 124 1.19 6.94 18.92
C LYS A 124 -0.26 6.47 19.04
N LEU A 125 -1.19 7.10 18.32
CA LEU A 125 -2.61 6.71 18.32
C LEU A 125 -2.82 5.34 17.66
N ALA A 126 -2.07 5.05 16.60
CA ALA A 126 -2.09 3.75 15.94
C ALA A 126 -1.63 2.63 16.89
N GLU A 127 -0.56 2.85 17.65
CA GLU A 127 -0.05 1.93 18.68
C GLU A 127 -1.05 1.72 19.83
N GLN A 128 -1.76 2.77 20.24
CA GLN A 128 -2.77 2.66 21.27
C GLN A 128 -3.99 1.85 20.80
N SER A 129 -4.32 1.96 19.51
CA SER A 129 -5.53 1.35 18.94
C SER A 129 -5.47 -0.19 18.87
N ILE A 130 -4.29 -0.79 19.01
CA ILE A 130 -4.12 -2.25 19.02
C ILE A 130 -4.24 -2.88 20.42
N GLN A 131 -4.21 -2.08 21.50
CA GLN A 131 -3.98 -2.60 22.87
C GLN A 131 -5.09 -3.51 23.41
N ASN A 132 -6.26 -3.60 22.77
CA ASN A 132 -7.37 -4.46 23.20
C ASN A 132 -8.08 -5.17 22.05
N SER A 133 -7.45 -5.25 20.87
CA SER A 133 -8.09 -5.74 19.65
C SER A 133 -7.21 -6.82 19.01
N PRO A 134 -7.41 -8.12 19.36
CA PRO A 134 -6.52 -9.19 18.93
C PRO A 134 -6.53 -9.46 17.42
N ASP A 135 -7.55 -8.97 16.71
CA ASP A 135 -7.73 -9.05 15.25
C ASP A 135 -7.23 -7.79 14.52
N THR A 136 -6.60 -6.86 15.24
CA THR A 136 -6.18 -5.57 14.70
C THR A 136 -4.66 -5.50 14.64
N MET A 137 -4.15 -5.14 13.46
CA MET A 137 -2.72 -4.97 13.21
C MET A 137 -2.39 -3.50 12.96
N LYS A 138 -1.39 -2.98 13.68
CA LYS A 138 -0.69 -1.78 13.27
C LYS A 138 0.28 -2.12 12.16
N ILE A 139 0.14 -1.40 11.05
CA ILE A 139 1.04 -1.45 9.92
C ILE A 139 2.23 -0.51 10.15
N PRO A 140 3.47 -0.96 9.92
CA PRO A 140 4.64 -0.09 10.02
C PRO A 140 4.76 0.88 8.83
N LEU A 141 5.35 2.05 9.08
CA LEU A 141 5.65 3.05 8.04
C LEU A 141 6.47 2.44 6.90
N GLY A 142 6.07 2.74 5.66
CA GLY A 142 6.72 2.19 4.46
C GLY A 142 6.54 0.67 4.26
N PHE A 143 5.84 -0.01 5.18
CA PHE A 143 5.63 -1.45 5.29
C PHE A 143 6.93 -2.28 5.34
N ASP A 144 7.86 -1.79 6.18
CA ASP A 144 9.09 -2.42 6.70
C ASP A 144 9.37 -3.84 6.19
N CYS A 145 9.86 -3.90 4.95
CA CYS A 145 10.37 -5.12 4.36
C CYS A 145 11.75 -5.34 4.99
N GLU A 146 11.85 -6.14 6.07
CA GLU A 146 13.07 -6.92 6.23
C GLU A 146 13.22 -7.63 4.90
N SER A 147 14.30 -7.30 4.17
CA SER A 147 14.66 -7.93 2.92
C SER A 147 14.65 -9.44 3.14
N SER A 148 13.52 -10.09 2.86
CA SER A 148 13.43 -11.54 2.81
C SER A 148 14.50 -11.95 1.83
N HIS A 149 15.51 -12.64 2.35
CA HIS A 149 16.73 -13.07 1.67
C HIS A 149 16.54 -13.13 0.17
N ALA A 150 17.35 -12.33 -0.55
CA ALA A 150 17.46 -12.39 -1.99
C ALA A 150 17.43 -13.86 -2.43
N LEU A 151 16.33 -14.26 -3.08
CA LEU A 151 16.39 -15.42 -3.96
C LEU A 151 17.26 -14.97 -5.12
N GLU A 152 18.55 -15.31 -5.03
CA GLU A 152 19.44 -15.36 -6.17
C GLU A 152 18.88 -16.36 -7.18
N GLU A 153 18.04 -15.87 -8.09
CA GLU A 153 17.94 -16.45 -9.43
C GLU A 153 17.88 -15.31 -10.43
N THR A 154 19.06 -14.83 -10.81
CA THR A 154 19.26 -14.12 -12.07
C THR A 154 18.82 -15.02 -13.21
N THR A 155 17.58 -14.85 -13.69
CA THR A 155 17.21 -15.38 -14.99
C THR A 155 17.75 -14.40 -16.02
N GLU A 156 18.84 -14.77 -16.69
CA GLU A 156 19.31 -14.06 -17.88
C GLU A 156 18.15 -13.92 -18.88
N ILE A 157 17.71 -12.69 -19.10
CA ILE A 157 16.87 -12.38 -20.25
C ILE A 157 17.77 -12.46 -21.48
N LYS A 158 17.83 -13.63 -22.12
CA LYS A 158 18.37 -13.76 -23.47
C LYS A 158 17.41 -13.08 -24.45
N VAL A 159 17.77 -11.87 -24.85
CA VAL A 159 17.14 -11.21 -25.99
C VAL A 159 17.68 -11.89 -27.25
N ALA A 160 16.80 -12.57 -27.97
CA ALA A 160 17.06 -13.09 -29.32
C ALA A 160 17.16 -11.95 -30.34
#